data_AF-A0A917FTB3-F1
#
_entry.id   AF-A0A917FTB3-F1
#
_cell.length_a   1.000
_cell.length_b   1.000
_cell.length_c   1.000
_cell.angle_alpha   90.00
_cell.angle_beta   90.00
_cell.angle_gamma   90.00
#
_symmetry.space_group_name_H-M   'P 1'
#
loop_
_entity.id
_entity.type
_entity.pdbx_description
1 polymer ?
#
loop_
_entity_poly.entity_id
_entity_poly.type
_entity_poly.pdbx_seq_one_letter_code
_entity_poly.pdbx_strand_id
1 'polypeptide(L)'
;MYKPIHEIKNEMGMNRFIVFSKRLKREIRLYNDLQYDHRVLVETNLDIKNYCERPHKILILAAGEVIETIFDMWVNYGDKEEFVSSCPKSRTRTYIVTRLRAYIVYRGPPLTTLSILIAPDVKLNGLYVIRFDCCND
;
A
#
# COMPACT_ATOMS: atom_id res chain seq x y z
N MET A 1 2.67 -10.71 -11.83
CA MET A 1 2.07 -10.77 -10.48
C MET A 1 3.16 -10.51 -9.44
N TYR A 2 2.94 -9.61 -8.48
CA TYR A 2 3.96 -9.18 -7.52
C TYR A 2 4.31 -10.28 -6.51
N LYS A 3 5.56 -10.27 -6.02
CA LYS A 3 6.03 -11.12 -4.92
C LYS A 3 6.31 -10.26 -3.69
N PRO A 4 5.86 -10.67 -2.49
CA PRO A 4 6.02 -9.86 -1.29
C PRO A 4 7.48 -9.78 -0.87
N ILE A 5 7.89 -8.58 -0.44
CA ILE A 5 9.22 -8.37 0.15
C ILE A 5 9.15 -8.64 1.65
N HIS A 6 9.94 -9.62 2.11
CA HIS A 6 9.97 -10.03 3.52
C HIS A 6 11.13 -9.43 4.33
N GLU A 7 12.10 -8.79 3.67
CA GLU A 7 13.28 -8.25 4.35
C GLU A 7 13.11 -6.74 4.64
N ILE A 8 12.89 -6.37 5.90
CA ILE A 8 13.26 -5.04 6.42
C ILE A 8 14.16 -5.23 7.62
N LYS A 9 15.28 -4.50 7.66
CA LYS A 9 16.27 -4.56 8.74
C LYS A 9 15.80 -3.97 10.08
N ASN A 10 14.65 -3.28 10.13
CA ASN A 10 14.17 -2.50 11.28
C ASN A 10 12.76 -2.93 11.74
N GLU A 11 12.55 -4.21 12.06
CA GLU A 11 11.25 -4.75 12.45
C GLU A 11 11.13 -5.06 13.96
N MET A 12 11.94 -4.46 14.83
CA MET A 12 11.76 -4.63 16.27
C MET A 12 10.58 -3.76 16.76
N GLY A 13 9.48 -4.40 17.18
CA GLY A 13 8.47 -3.75 18.05
C GLY A 13 7.06 -3.49 17.50
N MET A 14 6.64 -4.02 16.35
CA MET A 14 5.25 -3.88 15.86
C MET A 14 4.53 -5.23 15.75
N ASN A 15 3.21 -5.24 15.98
CA ASN A 15 2.34 -6.40 15.81
C ASN A 15 2.52 -7.01 14.41
N ARG A 16 2.97 -8.27 14.36
CA ARG A 16 3.10 -9.02 13.11
C ARG A 16 1.97 -10.02 13.04
N PHE A 17 1.18 -9.94 11.98
CA PHE A 17 0.14 -10.90 11.69
C PHE A 17 0.60 -11.78 10.54
N ILE A 18 0.64 -13.08 10.78
CA ILE A 18 0.80 -14.09 9.75
C ILE A 18 -0.57 -14.72 9.57
N VAL A 19 -1.15 -14.57 8.38
CA VAL A 19 -2.52 -15.01 8.12
C VAL A 19 -2.54 -15.78 6.81
N PHE A 20 -3.32 -16.87 6.74
CA PHE A 20 -3.55 -17.57 5.49
C PHE A 20 -4.61 -16.84 4.64
N SER A 21 -4.28 -16.51 3.38
CA SER A 21 -5.25 -16.00 2.41
C SER A 21 -5.81 -17.17 1.61
N LYS A 22 -7.14 -17.32 1.62
CA LYS A 22 -7.83 -18.32 0.79
C LYS A 22 -7.74 -17.93 -0.68
N ARG A 23 -7.81 -16.63 -0.97
CA ARG A 23 -7.72 -16.08 -2.33
C ARG A 23 -6.35 -16.32 -2.95
N LEU A 24 -5.28 -16.01 -2.22
CA LEU A 24 -3.92 -16.14 -2.71
C LEU A 24 -3.34 -17.56 -2.52
N LYS A 25 -4.02 -18.41 -1.74
CA LYS A 25 -3.57 -19.76 -1.37
C LYS A 25 -2.17 -19.79 -0.77
N ARG A 26 -1.83 -18.75 0.00
CA ARG A 26 -0.54 -18.60 0.68
C ARG A 26 -0.69 -17.81 1.97
N GLU A 27 0.33 -17.89 2.81
CA GLU A 27 0.49 -16.98 3.92
C GLU A 27 0.84 -15.58 3.44
N ILE A 28 0.29 -14.61 4.14
CA ILE A 28 0.58 -13.19 3.98
C ILE A 28 1.12 -12.66 5.31
N ARG A 29 2.06 -11.71 5.24
CA ARG A 29 2.70 -11.09 6.42
C ARG A 29 2.33 -9.61 6.50
N LEU A 30 1.67 -9.22 7.59
CA LEU A 30 1.20 -7.86 7.82
C LEU A 30 1.91 -7.30 9.05
N TYR A 31 2.33 -6.03 8.98
CA TYR A 31 3.30 -5.44 9.91
C TYR A 31 2.71 -4.38 10.85
N ASN A 32 1.41 -4.11 10.72
CA ASN A 32 0.66 -3.27 11.64
C ASN A 32 -0.83 -3.63 11.57
N ASP A 33 -1.59 -3.17 12.56
CA ASP A 33 -3.02 -3.44 12.67
C ASP A 33 -3.81 -2.89 11.46
N LEU A 34 -3.32 -1.83 10.81
CA LEU A 34 -3.96 -1.19 9.65
C LEU A 34 -3.90 -2.08 8.41
N GLN A 35 -2.74 -2.70 8.19
CA GLN A 35 -2.56 -3.68 7.12
C GLN A 35 -3.45 -4.89 7.37
N TYR A 36 -3.65 -5.29 8.63
CA TYR A 36 -4.57 -6.35 9.01
C TYR A 36 -6.03 -6.00 8.67
N ASP A 37 -6.52 -4.84 9.11
CA ASP A 37 -7.88 -4.41 8.85
C ASP A 37 -8.15 -4.21 7.36
N HIS A 38 -7.22 -3.54 6.65
CA HIS A 38 -7.33 -3.34 5.20
C HIS A 38 -7.36 -4.67 4.46
N ARG A 39 -6.57 -5.67 4.90
CA ARG A 39 -6.59 -7.01 4.31
C ARG A 39 -7.96 -7.67 4.44
N VAL A 40 -8.67 -7.50 5.55
CA VAL A 40 -10.02 -8.07 5.69
C VAL A 40 -10.94 -7.50 4.62
N LEU A 41 -10.88 -6.20 4.35
CA LEU A 41 -11.66 -5.57 3.27
C LEU A 41 -11.27 -6.12 1.88
N VAL A 42 -9.97 -6.28 1.63
CA VAL A 42 -9.47 -6.78 0.33
C VAL A 42 -9.82 -8.26 0.12
N GLU A 43 -9.66 -9.10 1.14
CA GLU A 43 -9.95 -10.55 1.05
C GLU A 43 -11.46 -10.82 0.89
N THR A 44 -12.32 -9.97 1.45
CA THR A 44 -13.79 -10.14 1.41
C THR A 44 -14.44 -9.51 0.18
N ASN A 45 -13.79 -8.55 -0.49
CA ASN A 45 -14.33 -7.92 -1.67
C ASN A 45 -14.23 -8.83 -2.91
N LEU A 46 -15.36 -9.18 -3.52
CA LEU A 46 -15.43 -10.10 -4.65
C LEU A 46 -14.93 -9.52 -5.98
N ASP A 47 -14.89 -8.19 -6.11
CA ASP A 47 -14.43 -7.52 -7.33
C ASP A 47 -12.91 -7.61 -7.50
N ILE A 48 -12.19 -7.75 -6.39
CA ILE A 48 -10.73 -7.88 -6.40
C ILE A 48 -10.35 -9.25 -6.96
N LYS A 49 -9.53 -9.28 -8.00
CA LYS A 49 -8.99 -10.55 -8.55
C LYS A 49 -7.77 -11.02 -7.77
N ASN A 50 -6.92 -10.08 -7.37
CA ASN A 50 -5.66 -10.42 -6.74
C ASN A 50 -5.11 -9.29 -5.89
N TYR A 51 -4.19 -9.61 -4.98
CA TYR A 51 -3.49 -8.62 -4.19
C TYR A 51 -2.14 -9.14 -3.69
N CYS A 52 -1.27 -8.23 -3.25
CA CYS A 52 0.06 -8.56 -2.74
C CYS A 52 0.48 -7.54 -1.67
N GLU A 53 0.84 -8.02 -0.49
CA GLU A 53 1.48 -7.21 0.54
C GLU A 53 2.91 -6.84 0.12
N ARG A 54 3.32 -5.62 0.43
CA ARG A 54 4.69 -5.13 0.22
C ARG A 54 5.26 -5.50 -1.16
N PRO A 55 4.58 -5.06 -2.24
CA PRO A 55 4.81 -5.55 -3.59
C PRO A 55 6.16 -5.15 -4.17
N HIS A 56 6.69 -3.99 -3.77
CA HIS A 56 7.95 -3.48 -4.29
C HIS A 56 8.58 -2.44 -3.37
N LYS A 57 9.91 -2.40 -3.38
CA LYS A 57 10.73 -1.43 -2.66
C LYS A 57 11.20 -0.36 -3.63
N ILE A 58 11.05 0.90 -3.24
CA ILE A 58 11.32 2.07 -4.08
C ILE A 58 12.30 2.96 -3.32
N LEU A 59 13.32 3.42 -4.02
CA LEU A 59 14.23 4.47 -3.54
C LEU A 59 13.78 5.79 -4.15
N ILE A 60 13.59 6.81 -3.33
CA ILE A 60 13.23 8.15 -3.79
C ILE A 60 14.17 9.20 -3.24
N LEU A 61 14.36 10.29 -3.99
CA LEU A 61 15.01 11.49 -3.49
C LEU A 61 13.94 12.44 -2.93
N ALA A 62 13.91 12.61 -1.61
CA ALA A 62 12.97 13.50 -0.93
C ALA A 62 13.74 14.41 0.03
N ALA A 63 13.54 15.73 -0.11
CA ALA A 63 14.24 16.75 0.67
C ALA A 63 15.79 16.63 0.65
N GLY A 64 16.37 16.12 -0.45
CA GLY A 64 17.82 15.94 -0.60
C GLY A 64 18.34 14.61 -0.03
N GLU A 65 17.49 13.80 0.61
CA GLU A 65 17.85 12.50 1.15
C GLU A 65 17.27 11.36 0.29
N VAL A 66 18.05 10.27 0.16
CA VAL A 66 17.57 9.03 -0.46
C VAL A 66 16.78 8.26 0.58
N ILE A 67 15.46 8.21 0.42
CA ILE A 67 14.54 7.52 1.30
C ILE A 67 14.11 6.21 0.65
N GLU A 68 14.27 5.12 1.39
CA GLU A 68 13.70 3.83 1.04
C GLU A 68 12.24 3.76 1.49
N THR A 69 11.34 3.35 0.59
CA THR A 69 9.92 3.25 0.88
C THR A 69 9.27 2.05 0.20
N ILE A 70 8.26 1.46 0.84
CA ILE A 70 7.60 0.22 0.38
C ILE A 70 6.09 0.41 0.52
N PHE A 71 5.32 0.23 -0.55
CA PHE A 71 3.85 0.26 -0.47
C PHE A 71 3.35 -0.86 0.44
N ASP A 72 2.27 -0.64 1.18
CA ASP A 72 1.77 -1.66 2.09
C ASP A 72 1.10 -2.81 1.33
N MET A 73 0.34 -2.47 0.28
CA MET A 73 -0.39 -3.45 -0.51
C MET A 73 -0.56 -2.97 -1.95
N TRP A 74 -0.55 -3.91 -2.88
CA TRP A 74 -1.05 -3.76 -4.24
C TRP A 74 -2.34 -4.56 -4.38
N VAL A 75 -3.35 -3.99 -5.04
CA VAL A 75 -4.66 -4.59 -5.27
C VAL A 75 -4.97 -4.53 -6.76
N ASN A 76 -5.49 -5.61 -7.31
CA ASN A 76 -5.87 -5.72 -8.72
C ASN A 76 -7.33 -6.18 -8.82
N TYR A 77 -8.13 -5.40 -9.53
CA TYR A 77 -9.55 -5.62 -9.82
C TYR A 77 -9.77 -6.26 -11.22
N GLY A 78 -8.69 -6.41 -11.99
CA GLY A 78 -8.67 -6.97 -13.34
C GLY A 78 -8.44 -5.89 -14.39
N ASP A 79 -9.33 -4.90 -14.42
CA ASP A 79 -9.27 -3.69 -15.24
C ASP A 79 -8.46 -2.57 -14.58
N LYS A 80 -8.49 -2.51 -13.25
CA LYS A 80 -7.84 -1.49 -12.43
C LYS A 80 -6.82 -2.10 -11.47
N GLU A 81 -5.75 -1.35 -11.21
CA GLU A 81 -4.81 -1.63 -10.14
C GLU A 81 -4.66 -0.45 -9.19
N GLU A 82 -4.45 -0.74 -7.91
CA GLU A 82 -4.29 0.25 -6.86
C GLU A 82 -3.06 -0.07 -6.00
N PHE A 83 -2.26 0.94 -5.68
CA PHE A 83 -1.24 0.86 -4.63
C PHE A 83 -1.74 1.55 -3.37
N VAL A 84 -1.61 0.87 -2.24
CA VAL A 84 -2.14 1.32 -0.96
C VAL A 84 -1.00 1.58 0.01
N SER A 85 -1.06 2.74 0.68
CA SER A 85 -0.23 3.06 1.83
C SER A 85 -1.08 3.54 3.00
N SER A 86 -0.86 2.93 4.15
CA SER A 86 -1.39 3.31 5.45
C SER A 86 -0.46 4.33 6.11
N CYS A 87 -1.03 5.38 6.71
CA CYS A 87 -0.30 6.42 7.42
C CYS A 87 -1.08 6.96 8.62
N PRO A 88 -0.42 7.19 9.78
CA PRO A 88 -1.00 7.94 10.89
C PRO A 88 -1.42 9.36 10.50
N LYS A 89 -2.55 9.88 11.04
CA LYS A 89 -3.01 11.26 10.77
C LYS A 89 -1.94 12.32 11.04
N SER A 90 -1.12 12.13 12.07
CA SER A 90 -0.08 13.09 12.47
C SER A 90 1.01 13.31 11.40
N ARG A 91 1.16 12.40 10.43
CA ARG A 91 2.22 12.46 9.39
C ARG A 91 1.70 12.58 7.96
N THR A 92 0.40 12.81 7.79
CA THR A 92 -0.31 12.76 6.51
C THR A 92 0.35 13.57 5.39
N ARG A 93 0.73 14.83 5.64
CA ARG A 93 1.20 15.74 4.58
C ARG A 93 2.55 15.30 3.98
N THR A 94 3.56 15.07 4.83
CA THR A 94 4.89 14.62 4.37
C THR A 94 4.80 13.22 3.77
N TYR A 95 3.99 12.34 4.35
CA TYR A 95 3.86 10.97 3.89
C TYR A 95 3.18 10.88 2.52
N ILE A 96 2.11 11.66 2.26
CA ILE A 96 1.48 11.72 0.94
C ILE A 96 2.50 12.15 -0.12
N VAL A 97 3.27 13.22 0.13
CA VAL A 97 4.26 13.73 -0.84
C VAL A 97 5.34 12.68 -1.14
N THR A 98 5.87 12.03 -0.11
CA THR A 98 6.85 10.94 -0.25
C THR A 98 6.27 9.76 -1.04
N ARG A 99 5.05 9.31 -0.71
CA ARG A 99 4.40 8.18 -1.38
C ARG A 99 3.99 8.49 -2.81
N LEU A 100 3.56 9.71 -3.07
CA LEU A 100 3.27 10.22 -4.42
C LEU A 100 4.53 10.25 -5.29
N ARG A 101 5.65 10.77 -4.76
CA ARG A 101 6.94 10.75 -5.46
C ARG A 101 7.38 9.32 -5.75
N ALA A 102 7.22 8.41 -4.80
CA ALA A 102 7.53 7.00 -5.00
C ALA A 102 6.68 6.36 -6.09
N TYR A 103 5.38 6.66 -6.12
CA TYR A 103 4.49 6.20 -7.17
C TYR A 103 4.93 6.71 -8.56
N ILE A 104 5.22 8.00 -8.70
CA ILE A 104 5.67 8.61 -9.96
C ILE A 104 7.02 8.03 -10.41
N VAL A 105 7.97 7.84 -9.49
CA VAL A 105 9.27 7.22 -9.83
C VAL A 105 9.08 5.78 -10.31
N TYR A 106 8.16 5.04 -9.67
CA TYR A 106 7.96 3.62 -9.95
C TYR A 106 7.17 3.36 -11.26
N ARG A 107 6.08 4.11 -11.50
CA ARG A 107 5.21 3.90 -12.67
C ARG A 107 5.40 4.92 -13.79
N GLY A 108 6.21 5.95 -13.57
CA GLY A 108 6.27 7.13 -14.44
C GLY A 108 5.18 8.15 -14.07
N PRO A 109 5.25 9.37 -14.62
CA PRO A 109 4.17 10.34 -14.47
C PRO A 109 2.88 9.76 -15.07
N PRO A 110 1.75 9.86 -14.38
CA PRO A 110 0.49 9.32 -14.89
C PRO A 110 0.10 10.09 -16.16
N LEU A 111 -0.32 9.36 -17.20
CA LEU A 111 -0.82 9.94 -18.46
C LEU A 111 -2.18 10.63 -18.27
N THR A 112 -2.88 10.33 -17.18
CA THR A 112 -4.19 10.85 -16.78
C THR A 112 -4.20 11.35 -15.33
N THR A 113 -5.33 11.91 -14.87
CA THR A 113 -5.47 12.45 -13.51
C THR A 113 -5.20 11.39 -12.44
N LEU A 114 -4.18 11.61 -11.60
CA LEU A 114 -3.98 10.79 -10.43
C LEU A 114 -5.06 11.07 -9.38
N SER A 115 -5.90 10.09 -9.14
CA SER A 115 -6.90 10.14 -8.07
C SER A 115 -6.23 9.75 -6.76
N ILE A 116 -5.83 10.74 -5.95
CA ILE A 116 -5.39 10.49 -4.56
C ILE A 116 -6.64 10.47 -3.69
N LEU A 117 -7.18 9.28 -3.46
CA LEU A 117 -8.32 9.13 -2.59
C LEU A 117 -7.82 8.96 -1.15
N ILE A 118 -7.98 10.01 -0.35
CA ILE A 118 -7.73 10.01 1.09
C ILE A 118 -9.05 9.66 1.76
N ALA A 119 -9.32 8.38 1.92
CA ALA A 119 -10.48 7.94 2.68
C ALA A 119 -10.14 7.97 4.19
N PRO A 120 -10.92 8.65 5.03
CA PRO A 120 -10.94 8.32 6.45
C PRO A 120 -11.50 6.91 6.57
N ASP A 121 -10.68 5.94 6.96
CA ASP A 121 -11.17 4.58 7.14
C ASP A 121 -12.10 4.56 8.37
N VAL A 122 -13.37 4.19 8.16
CA VAL A 122 -14.51 4.44 9.06
C VAL A 122 -14.36 3.76 10.43
N LYS A 123 -13.41 2.83 10.58
CA LYS A 123 -13.13 2.12 11.84
C LYS A 123 -11.84 2.54 12.55
N LEU A 124 -10.97 3.31 11.91
CA LEU A 124 -9.64 3.64 12.45
C LEU A 124 -9.60 5.12 12.83
N ASN A 125 -10.03 5.39 14.07
CA ASN A 125 -9.96 6.68 14.76
C ASN A 125 -8.61 7.37 14.54
N GLY A 126 -8.48 8.13 13.46
CA GLY A 126 -7.27 8.92 13.26
C GLY A 126 -6.31 8.50 12.15
N LEU A 127 -6.72 7.75 11.12
CA LEU A 127 -5.80 7.33 10.05
C LEU A 127 -6.36 7.46 8.63
N TYR A 128 -5.45 7.53 7.64
CA TYR A 128 -5.77 7.65 6.22
C TYR A 128 -5.20 6.49 5.42
N VAL A 129 -6.03 5.97 4.51
CA VAL A 129 -5.60 5.08 3.43
C VAL A 129 -5.40 5.93 2.20
N ILE A 130 -4.17 5.92 1.66
CA ILE A 130 -3.86 6.60 0.41
C ILE A 130 -3.87 5.56 -0.69
N ARG A 131 -4.80 5.72 -1.64
CA ARG A 131 -4.89 4.90 -2.85
C ARG A 131 -4.29 5.64 -4.02
N PHE A 132 -3.49 4.93 -4.79
CA PHE A 132 -2.94 5.39 -6.06
C PHE A 132 -3.47 4.49 -7.16
N ASP A 133 -4.38 5.03 -7.96
CA ASP A 133 -5.08 4.30 -9.01
C ASP A 133 -4.32 4.39 -10.34
N CYS A 134 -4.20 3.26 -11.02
CA CYS A 134 -3.90 3.20 -12.45
C CYS A 134 -5.21 3.01 -13.22
N CYS A 135 -5.66 4.02 -13.97
CA CYS A 135 -6.58 3.79 -15.09
C CYS A 135 -5.72 3.44 -16.31
N ASN A 136 -5.85 2.22 -16.83
CA ASN A 136 -5.43 1.93 -18.19
C ASN A 136 -6.63 2.23 -19.09
N ASP A 137 -6.46 3.14 -20.04
CA ASP A 137 -7.44 3.39 -21.10
C ASP A 137 -7.61 2.16 -22.02
#